data_AF-A0A2C8FA14-F1
#
_entry.id   AF-A0A2C8FA14-F1
#
_cell.length_a   1.000
_cell.length_b   1.000
_cell.length_c   1.000
_cell.angle_alpha   90.00
_cell.angle_beta   90.00
_cell.angle_gamma   90.00
#
_symmetry.space_group_name_H-M   'P 1'
#
loop_
_entity.id
_entity.type
_entity.pdbx_description
1 polymer ?
#
loop_
_entity_poly.entity_id
_entity_poly.type
_entity_poly.pdbx_seq_one_letter_code
_entity_poly.pdbx_strand_id
1 'polypeptide(L)'
;MARPEDMWQCQTVNCGYIYNPDKGDRRGKIKKGTLFQDIPDEWRCPICGGTKKCFRPLVGPGSTKADCELPVETDPQKLTAAATAAKVTTQKENDPMQKYVCEICGYVYDPEQGDPDSDIAPGTSFDDLPDDWTCPICGATKESFVPED
;
A
#
# COMPACT_ATOMS: atom_id res chain seq x y z
N MET A 1 -28.31 -11.44 7.21
CA MET A 1 -27.73 -10.57 8.26
C MET A 1 -26.23 -10.67 8.10
N ALA A 2 -25.74 -9.99 7.07
CA ALA A 2 -24.34 -9.66 6.94
C ALA A 2 -23.91 -8.90 8.20
N ARG A 3 -22.74 -9.24 8.71
CA ARG A 3 -22.18 -8.58 9.87
C ARG A 3 -21.69 -7.19 9.41
N PRO A 4 -21.58 -6.18 10.30
CA PRO A 4 -21.17 -4.83 9.88
C PRO A 4 -19.76 -4.79 9.26
N GLU A 5 -18.93 -5.80 9.54
CA GLU A 5 -17.64 -6.07 8.91
C GLU A 5 -17.73 -6.48 7.42
N ASP A 6 -18.88 -6.97 6.96
CA ASP A 6 -19.13 -7.37 5.57
C ASP A 6 -19.62 -6.21 4.67
N MET A 7 -19.85 -5.01 5.22
CA MET A 7 -20.31 -3.82 4.48
C MET A 7 -19.12 -2.99 4.00
N TRP A 8 -19.09 -2.55 2.74
CA TRP A 8 -17.90 -1.92 2.11
C TRP A 8 -18.21 -0.56 1.47
N GLN A 9 -17.49 0.49 1.85
CA GLN A 9 -17.65 1.85 1.32
C GLN A 9 -16.59 2.21 0.29
N CYS A 10 -17.02 2.75 -0.85
CA CYS A 10 -16.17 3.33 -1.88
C CYS A 10 -15.49 4.62 -1.37
N GLN A 11 -14.17 4.58 -1.28
CA GLN A 11 -13.29 5.64 -0.75
C GLN A 11 -12.87 6.66 -1.82
N THR A 12 -13.34 6.54 -3.06
CA THR A 12 -13.12 7.58 -4.07
C THR A 12 -13.66 8.92 -3.53
N VAL A 13 -12.82 9.95 -3.51
CA VAL A 13 -13.00 11.25 -2.82
C VAL A 13 -14.33 11.98 -3.05
N ASN A 14 -15.10 11.62 -4.08
CA ASN A 14 -16.43 12.19 -4.39
C ASN A 14 -17.53 11.12 -4.57
N CYS A 15 -17.42 9.97 -3.90
CA CYS A 15 -18.34 8.83 -4.10
C CYS A 15 -19.06 8.36 -2.82
N GLY A 16 -18.33 7.83 -1.83
CA GLY A 16 -18.89 7.37 -0.56
C GLY A 16 -19.92 6.23 -0.62
N TYR A 17 -20.15 5.59 -1.79
CA TYR A 17 -21.17 4.55 -1.96
C TYR A 17 -20.89 3.29 -1.12
N ILE A 18 -21.90 2.82 -0.37
CA ILE A 18 -21.79 1.65 0.51
C ILE A 18 -22.41 0.41 -0.16
N TYR A 19 -21.55 -0.53 -0.52
CA TYR A 19 -21.91 -1.89 -0.90
C TYR A 19 -22.37 -2.70 0.33
N ASN A 20 -23.49 -3.41 0.17
CA ASN A 20 -24.09 -4.25 1.20
C ASN A 20 -24.33 -5.66 0.63
N PRO A 21 -23.63 -6.71 1.09
CA PRO A 21 -23.70 -8.03 0.46
C PRO A 21 -25.08 -8.69 0.56
N ASP A 22 -25.80 -8.53 1.67
CA ASP A 22 -27.22 -8.96 1.81
C ASP A 22 -28.12 -8.40 0.67
N LYS A 23 -27.79 -7.22 0.13
CA LYS A 23 -28.55 -6.56 -0.96
C LYS A 23 -27.93 -6.75 -2.34
N GLY A 24 -26.64 -7.09 -2.42
CA GLY A 24 -25.86 -7.12 -3.66
C GLY A 24 -25.81 -5.76 -4.37
N ASP A 25 -25.40 -5.76 -5.64
CA ASP A 25 -25.58 -4.59 -6.50
C ASP A 25 -26.20 -4.97 -7.85
N ARG A 26 -27.44 -4.53 -8.07
CA ARG A 26 -28.20 -4.83 -9.29
C ARG A 26 -27.59 -4.17 -10.53
N ARG A 27 -26.87 -3.05 -10.40
CA ARG A 27 -26.37 -2.27 -11.55
C ARG A 27 -25.09 -2.87 -12.14
N GLY A 28 -24.19 -3.36 -11.30
CA GLY A 28 -23.03 -4.20 -11.65
C GLY A 28 -23.33 -5.70 -11.68
N LYS A 29 -24.60 -6.12 -11.71
CA LYS A 29 -25.07 -7.52 -11.85
C LYS A 29 -24.60 -8.49 -10.75
N ILE A 30 -24.25 -7.99 -9.57
CA ILE A 30 -23.83 -8.80 -8.42
C ILE A 30 -25.06 -9.34 -7.69
N LYS A 31 -25.07 -10.65 -7.43
CA LYS A 31 -26.18 -11.33 -6.77
C LYS A 31 -26.26 -10.93 -5.29
N LYS A 32 -27.46 -11.03 -4.71
CA LYS A 32 -27.66 -10.85 -3.27
C LYS A 32 -27.02 -12.01 -2.52
N GLY A 33 -26.31 -11.71 -1.44
CA GLY A 33 -25.53 -12.69 -0.68
C GLY A 33 -24.10 -12.90 -1.19
N THR A 34 -23.70 -12.30 -2.31
CA THR A 34 -22.28 -12.29 -2.73
C THR A 34 -21.50 -11.34 -1.82
N LEU A 35 -20.53 -11.87 -1.07
CA LEU A 35 -19.60 -11.10 -0.25
C LEU A 35 -18.67 -10.27 -1.13
N PHE A 36 -18.20 -9.12 -0.63
CA PHE A 36 -17.39 -8.19 -1.42
C PHE A 36 -16.11 -8.82 -1.99
N GLN A 37 -15.53 -9.78 -1.27
CA GLN A 37 -14.33 -10.53 -1.68
C GLN A 37 -14.57 -11.44 -2.90
N ASP A 38 -15.78 -12.00 -3.04
CA ASP A 38 -16.19 -12.92 -4.13
C ASP A 38 -16.59 -12.18 -5.43
N ILE A 39 -16.63 -10.84 -5.39
CA ILE A 39 -16.92 -10.01 -6.56
C ILE A 39 -15.71 -10.00 -7.51
N PRO A 40 -15.90 -10.18 -8.84
CA PRO A 40 -14.80 -10.11 -9.81
C PRO A 40 -14.11 -8.73 -9.80
N ASP A 41 -12.79 -8.70 -10.03
CA ASP A 41 -12.02 -7.44 -10.05
C ASP A 41 -12.43 -6.49 -11.18
N GLU A 42 -13.08 -7.01 -12.23
CA GLU A 42 -13.69 -6.21 -13.31
C GLU A 42 -14.89 -5.37 -12.83
N TRP A 43 -15.53 -5.73 -11.71
CA TRP A 43 -16.64 -4.94 -11.17
C TRP A 43 -16.18 -3.51 -10.81
N ARG A 44 -17.08 -2.55 -11.07
CA ARG A 44 -16.86 -1.12 -10.86
C ARG A 44 -17.97 -0.55 -10.01
N CYS A 45 -17.63 0.42 -9.18
CA CYS A 45 -18.59 1.19 -8.39
C CYS A 45 -19.66 1.77 -9.33
N PRO A 46 -20.95 1.50 -9.11
CA PRO A 46 -22.01 1.98 -9.99
C PRO A 46 -22.19 3.50 -9.93
N ILE A 47 -21.55 4.20 -8.99
CA ILE A 47 -21.67 5.65 -8.77
C ILE A 47 -20.50 6.43 -9.40
N CYS A 48 -19.24 6.03 -9.13
CA CYS A 48 -18.05 6.73 -9.63
C CYS A 48 -17.23 5.97 -10.69
N GLY A 49 -17.57 4.72 -10.99
CA GLY A 49 -16.75 3.87 -11.86
C GLY A 49 -15.44 3.36 -11.25
N GLY A 50 -15.12 3.70 -9.99
CA GLY A 50 -13.93 3.22 -9.28
C GLY A 50 -13.89 1.69 -9.16
N THR A 51 -12.70 1.09 -9.16
CA THR A 51 -12.52 -0.36 -9.09
C THR A 51 -12.87 -0.90 -7.70
N LYS A 52 -13.03 -2.23 -7.55
CA LYS A 52 -13.27 -2.83 -6.22
C LYS A 52 -12.15 -2.54 -5.21
N LYS A 53 -10.93 -2.25 -5.68
CA LYS A 53 -9.78 -1.85 -4.85
C LYS A 53 -9.98 -0.51 -4.14
N CYS A 54 -10.84 0.38 -4.66
CA CYS A 54 -11.18 1.65 -4.03
C CYS A 54 -12.23 1.52 -2.91
N PHE A 55 -12.65 0.31 -2.52
CA PHE A 55 -13.60 0.09 -1.43
C PHE A 55 -12.87 -0.40 -0.18
N ARG A 56 -13.31 0.07 0.98
CA ARG A 56 -12.85 -0.40 2.30
C ARG A 56 -14.05 -0.85 3.14
N PRO A 57 -13.92 -1.90 3.99
CA PRO A 57 -14.99 -2.29 4.89
C PRO A 57 -15.33 -1.13 5.84
N LEU A 58 -16.58 -1.02 6.31
CA LEU A 58 -16.98 0.02 7.27
C LEU A 58 -16.64 -0.32 8.73
N VAL A 59 -16.43 -1.60 9.05
CA VAL A 59 -16.04 -2.03 10.39
C VAL A 59 -14.92 -3.08 10.28
N GLY A 60 -13.88 -2.93 11.09
CA GLY A 60 -12.71 -3.82 11.15
C GLY A 60 -11.42 -3.14 10.70
N PRO A 61 -10.27 -3.83 10.77
CA PRO A 61 -8.95 -3.24 10.53
C PRO A 61 -8.72 -2.75 9.08
N GLY A 62 -9.60 -3.09 8.14
CA GLY A 62 -9.58 -2.53 6.77
C GLY A 62 -10.24 -1.15 6.64
N SER A 63 -10.95 -0.66 7.66
CA SER A 63 -11.64 0.64 7.63
C SER A 63 -10.69 1.84 7.79
N THR A 64 -9.51 1.63 8.35
CA THR A 64 -8.60 2.69 8.81
C THR A 64 -7.27 2.77 8.08
N LYS A 65 -6.87 1.77 7.28
CA LYS A 65 -5.60 1.79 6.54
C LYS A 65 -5.68 2.79 5.38
N ALA A 66 -5.18 4.00 5.59
CA ALA A 66 -5.05 5.04 4.58
C ALA A 66 -3.60 5.07 4.08
N ASP A 67 -3.33 4.36 2.99
CA ASP A 67 -2.12 4.59 2.20
C ASP A 67 -2.34 4.38 0.68
N CYS A 68 -1.63 5.19 -0.10
CA CYS A 68 -1.26 5.10 -1.52
C CYS A 68 -0.07 6.08 -1.73
N GLU A 69 1.20 5.65 -1.63
CA GLU A 69 2.38 6.51 -1.86
C GLU A 69 3.37 6.02 -2.95
N LEU A 70 4.43 6.82 -3.23
CA LEU A 70 5.14 6.94 -4.52
C LEU A 70 6.69 7.03 -4.40
N PRO A 71 7.47 6.89 -5.50
CA PRO A 71 8.96 6.82 -5.51
C PRO A 71 9.75 8.12 -5.23
N VAL A 72 11.00 8.01 -4.72
CA VAL A 72 12.01 9.09 -4.79
C VAL A 72 13.48 8.61 -4.71
N GLU A 73 14.34 9.11 -5.61
CA GLU A 73 15.78 8.83 -5.73
C GLU A 73 16.68 9.86 -5.00
N THR A 74 17.82 9.46 -4.41
CA THR A 74 18.93 10.40 -4.06
C THR A 74 20.34 9.80 -4.19
N ASP A 75 21.11 10.24 -5.21
CA ASP A 75 22.58 10.07 -5.27
C ASP A 75 23.30 11.36 -4.83
N PRO A 76 24.29 11.27 -3.93
CA PRO A 76 25.19 12.37 -3.64
C PRO A 76 26.68 11.99 -3.76
N GLN A 77 27.27 11.95 -4.97
CA GLN A 77 28.63 12.51 -5.26
C GLN A 77 29.17 12.20 -6.67
N LYS A 78 28.88 13.02 -7.71
CA LYS A 78 29.92 13.37 -8.72
C LYS A 78 29.65 14.61 -9.59
N LEU A 79 30.29 15.73 -9.27
CA LEU A 79 30.65 16.70 -10.31
C LEU A 79 31.82 16.13 -11.13
N THR A 80 31.64 15.95 -12.45
CA THR A 80 32.26 16.80 -13.49
C THR A 80 32.12 16.18 -14.89
N ALA A 81 31.84 17.06 -15.84
CA ALA A 81 32.20 17.01 -17.27
C ALA A 81 31.55 16.00 -18.24
N ALA A 82 31.36 16.54 -19.45
CA ALA A 82 31.18 15.90 -20.76
C ALA A 82 29.74 15.53 -21.20
N ALA A 83 29.20 16.45 -22.01
CA ALA A 83 28.06 16.23 -22.89
C ALA A 83 28.24 15.03 -23.85
N THR A 84 27.14 14.33 -24.14
CA THR A 84 26.54 14.43 -25.47
C THR A 84 25.05 14.03 -25.44
N ALA A 85 24.28 14.49 -26.42
CA ALA A 85 22.84 14.26 -26.50
C ALA A 85 22.48 13.12 -27.46
N ALA A 86 21.52 12.25 -27.09
CA ALA A 86 20.63 11.57 -28.06
C ALA A 86 19.41 10.86 -27.39
N LYS A 87 18.23 11.47 -27.55
CA LYS A 87 16.89 10.85 -27.76
C LYS A 87 16.55 9.48 -27.12
N VAL A 88 15.55 9.47 -26.23
CA VAL A 88 14.44 8.47 -26.24
C VAL A 88 13.12 9.17 -25.88
N THR A 89 12.03 8.76 -26.51
CA THR A 89 10.62 9.11 -26.20
C THR A 89 9.88 7.83 -25.81
N THR A 90 9.01 7.83 -24.77
CA THR A 90 7.77 6.99 -24.55
C THR A 90 7.38 6.93 -23.04
N GLN A 91 6.15 6.51 -22.70
CA GLN A 91 5.40 6.64 -21.42
C GLN A 91 5.17 5.29 -20.67
N LYS A 92 4.94 5.23 -19.32
CA LYS A 92 4.29 4.09 -18.57
C LYS A 92 3.96 4.29 -17.05
N GLU A 93 3.34 3.28 -16.37
CA GLU A 93 2.64 3.31 -15.04
C GLU A 93 2.91 2.10 -14.06
N ASN A 94 2.95 2.37 -12.72
CA ASN A 94 2.57 1.57 -11.48
C ASN A 94 3.29 0.27 -10.93
N ASP A 95 2.99 0.01 -9.63
CA ASP A 95 3.56 -0.71 -8.42
C ASP A 95 3.60 -2.30 -8.33
N PRO A 96 3.94 -3.03 -7.20
CA PRO A 96 4.50 -2.72 -5.82
C PRO A 96 5.50 -3.74 -5.12
N MET A 97 6.23 -3.35 -4.05
CA MET A 97 6.42 -3.97 -2.67
C MET A 97 7.66 -3.37 -1.95
N GLN A 98 7.45 -2.26 -1.22
CA GLN A 98 8.51 -1.35 -0.74
C GLN A 98 9.39 -1.94 0.37
N LYS A 99 10.73 -1.79 0.25
CA LYS A 99 11.69 -2.05 1.32
C LYS A 99 12.14 -0.74 1.96
N TYR A 100 12.63 -0.79 3.20
CA TYR A 100 13.03 0.40 3.95
C TYR A 100 14.54 0.46 4.13
N VAL A 101 15.19 1.44 3.52
CA VAL A 101 16.64 1.66 3.62
C VAL A 101 16.95 2.74 4.67
N CYS A 102 17.87 2.44 5.58
CA CYS A 102 18.38 3.43 6.52
C CYS A 102 19.20 4.49 5.79
N GLU A 103 18.79 5.76 5.82
CA GLU A 103 19.54 6.84 5.16
C GLU A 103 20.90 7.12 5.84
N ILE A 104 21.06 6.66 7.09
CA ILE A 104 22.26 6.87 7.92
C ILE A 104 23.34 5.81 7.67
N CYS A 105 22.97 4.57 7.35
CA CYS A 105 23.92 3.45 7.20
C CYS A 105 23.70 2.53 5.99
N GLY A 106 22.62 2.71 5.22
CA GLY A 106 22.29 1.92 4.04
C GLY A 106 21.71 0.52 4.30
N TYR A 107 21.33 0.19 5.53
CA TYR A 107 20.70 -1.10 5.85
C TYR A 107 19.27 -1.16 5.33
N VAL A 108 18.97 -2.16 4.50
CA VAL A 108 17.63 -2.40 3.93
C VAL A 108 16.88 -3.44 4.76
N TYR A 109 15.83 -3.01 5.45
CA TYR A 109 14.89 -3.90 6.12
C TYR A 109 13.89 -4.48 5.11
N ASP A 110 13.84 -5.81 5.04
CA ASP A 110 12.88 -6.55 4.21
C ASP A 110 11.80 -7.18 5.10
N PRO A 111 10.52 -6.77 4.98
CA PRO A 111 9.46 -7.23 5.87
C PRO A 111 9.07 -8.69 5.64
N GLU A 112 9.37 -9.31 4.49
CA GLU A 112 9.11 -10.74 4.29
C GLU A 112 10.12 -11.60 5.05
N GLN A 113 11.32 -11.08 5.34
CA GLN A 113 12.35 -11.73 6.16
C GLN A 113 12.35 -11.29 7.62
N GLY A 114 11.81 -10.11 7.94
CA GLY A 114 11.81 -9.55 9.29
C GLY A 114 13.22 -9.24 9.79
N ASP A 115 13.38 -9.11 11.12
CA ASP A 115 14.70 -8.94 11.74
C ASP A 115 14.89 -9.88 12.95
N PRO A 116 15.38 -11.11 12.74
CA PRO A 116 15.56 -12.07 13.83
C PRO A 116 16.59 -11.64 14.88
N ASP A 117 17.47 -10.67 14.57
CA ASP A 117 18.46 -10.13 15.52
C ASP A 117 17.80 -9.33 16.65
N SER A 118 16.67 -8.67 16.35
CA SER A 118 15.82 -7.96 17.31
C SER A 118 14.72 -8.83 17.95
N ASP A 119 14.79 -10.16 17.79
CA ASP A 119 13.73 -11.15 18.10
C ASP A 119 12.41 -10.90 17.34
N ILE A 120 12.51 -10.30 16.14
CA ILE A 120 11.37 -9.97 15.30
C ILE A 120 11.15 -11.05 14.24
N ALA A 121 9.90 -11.51 14.11
CA ALA A 121 9.55 -12.59 13.21
C ALA A 121 9.60 -12.20 11.72
N PRO A 122 9.92 -13.14 10.81
CA PRO A 122 9.72 -12.94 9.37
C PRO A 122 8.24 -12.69 9.06
N GLY A 123 7.96 -11.72 8.19
CA GLY A 123 6.60 -11.20 7.97
C GLY A 123 6.21 -10.05 8.91
N THR A 124 6.99 -9.75 9.95
CA THR A 124 6.82 -8.50 10.71
C THR A 124 7.27 -7.33 9.85
N SER A 125 6.44 -6.30 9.79
CA SER A 125 6.70 -5.09 8.98
C SER A 125 7.44 -4.02 9.78
N PHE A 126 8.11 -3.10 9.09
CA PHE A 126 8.92 -2.04 9.73
C PHE A 126 8.13 -1.14 10.71
N ASP A 127 6.81 -1.05 10.51
CA ASP A 127 5.85 -0.31 11.35
C ASP A 127 5.37 -1.10 12.60
N ASP A 128 5.44 -2.44 12.58
CA ASP A 128 5.04 -3.32 13.70
C ASP A 128 6.20 -3.57 14.68
N LEU A 129 7.41 -3.11 14.31
CA LEU A 129 8.56 -3.01 15.19
C LEU A 129 8.25 -2.06 16.36
N PRO A 130 8.58 -2.44 17.62
CA PRO A 130 8.27 -1.61 18.79
C PRO A 130 8.89 -0.20 18.70
N ASP A 131 8.38 0.78 19.43
CA ASP A 131 8.89 2.16 19.31
C ASP A 131 10.33 2.34 19.84
N ASP A 132 10.73 1.46 20.76
CA ASP A 132 12.11 1.30 21.25
C ASP A 132 13.01 0.55 20.23
N TRP A 133 12.43 0.03 19.14
CA TRP A 133 13.18 -0.60 18.07
C TRP A 133 13.95 0.45 17.27
N THR A 134 15.24 0.20 17.18
CA THR A 134 16.20 0.98 16.41
C THR A 134 16.89 0.03 15.45
N CYS A 135 17.46 0.56 14.36
CA CYS A 135 18.21 -0.25 13.42
C CYS A 135 19.28 -1.08 14.12
N PRO A 136 19.33 -2.42 13.95
CA PRO A 136 20.34 -3.25 14.59
C PRO A 136 21.77 -2.90 14.15
N ILE A 137 21.94 -2.22 13.01
CA ILE A 137 23.25 -1.85 12.44
C ILE A 137 23.80 -0.53 13.00
N CYS A 138 22.96 0.49 13.19
CA CYS A 138 23.43 1.85 13.55
C CYS A 138 22.77 2.44 14.80
N GLY A 139 21.76 1.80 15.38
CA GLY A 139 21.00 2.34 16.52
C GLY A 139 20.22 3.61 16.20
N ALA A 140 20.16 4.03 14.93
CA ALA A 140 19.22 5.07 14.51
C ALA A 140 17.81 4.55 14.75
N THR A 141 16.98 5.38 15.36
CA THR A 141 15.54 5.16 15.46
C THR A 141 14.94 4.99 14.06
N LYS A 142 13.82 4.27 13.99
CA LYS A 142 13.07 4.02 12.75
C LYS A 142 12.69 5.28 11.94
N GLU A 143 12.83 6.47 12.53
CA GLU A 143 12.62 7.76 11.86
C GLU A 143 13.66 8.11 10.79
N SER A 144 14.85 7.50 10.80
CA SER A 144 15.93 7.73 9.80
C SER A 144 16.00 6.62 8.74
N PHE A 145 14.84 6.17 8.30
CA PHE A 145 14.66 5.19 7.23
C PHE A 145 13.72 5.74 6.17
N VAL A 146 14.11 5.57 4.92
CA VAL A 146 13.33 5.96 3.76
C VAL A 146 12.91 4.72 2.97
N PRO A 147 11.73 4.71 2.33
CA PRO A 147 11.37 3.67 1.39
C PRO A 147 12.26 3.75 0.13
N GLU A 148 12.71 2.59 -0.36
CA GLU A 148 13.44 2.43 -1.63
C GLU A 148 12.47 2.03 -2.76
N ASP A 149 12.68 2.54 -3.98
CA ASP A 149 11.93 2.21 -5.22
C ASP A 149 12.77 1.34 -6.19
#